data_AF-A0A8R7R908-F1
#
_entry.id   AF-A0A8R7R908-F1
#
_cell.length_a   1.000
_cell.length_b   1.000
_cell.length_c   1.000
_cell.angle_alpha   90.00
_cell.angle_beta   90.00
_cell.angle_gamma   90.00
#
_symmetry.space_group_name_H-M   'P 1'
#
loop_
_entity.id
_entity.type
_entity.pdbx_description
1 polymer ?
#
loop_
_entity_poly.entity_id
_entity_poly.type
_entity_poly.pdbx_seq_one_letter_code
_entity_poly.pdbx_strand_id
1 'polypeptide(L)'
;MLTERIGHCVAKKLLGSGRKACPDEEHIETICQFFSTIGKQLDDNPRSRKINNTYFIQIKELVANPQLTPRSKFMVRNLIDLRSNNWVPRCAEVN
;
A
#
# COMPACT_ATOMS: atom_id res chain seq x y z
N MET A 1 15.86 6.33 9.39
CA MET A 1 15.27 6.36 10.74
C MET A 1 14.71 4.99 11.13
N LEU A 2 14.47 4.75 12.43
CA LEU A 2 13.92 3.48 12.93
C LEU A 2 12.58 3.14 12.28
N THR A 3 11.72 4.15 12.10
CA THR A 3 10.38 4.03 11.50
C THR A 3 10.42 3.50 10.07
N GLU A 4 11.34 3.98 9.22
CA GLU A 4 11.52 3.45 7.86
C GLU A 4 11.89 1.96 7.90
N ARG A 5 12.84 1.56 8.74
CA ARG A 5 13.31 0.16 8.83
C ARG A 5 12.20 -0.79 9.29
N ILE A 6 11.45 -0.39 10.32
CA ILE A 6 10.31 -1.17 10.82
C ILE A 6 9.20 -1.20 9.77
N GLY A 7 8.91 -0.05 9.13
CA GLY A 7 7.92 0.08 8.07
C GLY A 7 8.17 -0.88 6.91
N HIS A 8 9.41 -0.94 6.39
CA HIS A 8 9.80 -1.90 5.35
C HIS A 8 9.68 -3.36 5.79
N CYS A 9 10.02 -3.66 7.05
CA CYS A 9 9.88 -5.01 7.60
C CYS A 9 8.41 -5.46 7.64
N VAL A 10 7.52 -4.59 8.10
CA VAL A 10 6.08 -4.84 8.16
C VAL A 10 5.48 -4.91 6.75
N ALA A 11 5.81 -3.98 5.85
CA ALA A 11 5.37 -3.99 4.46
C ALA A 11 5.70 -5.31 3.75
N LYS A 12 6.94 -5.81 3.95
CA LYS A 12 7.38 -7.09 3.39
C LYS A 12 6.60 -8.28 3.97
N LYS A 13 6.22 -8.25 5.25
CA LYS A 13 5.37 -9.28 5.86
C LYS A 13 3.94 -9.23 5.34
N LEU A 14 3.36 -8.04 5.22
CA LEU A 14 2.00 -7.84 4.74
C LEU A 14 1.83 -8.24 3.27
N LEU A 15 2.78 -7.88 2.41
CA LEU A 15 2.73 -8.26 0.99
C LEU A 15 3.21 -9.71 0.74
N GLY A 16 3.92 -10.30 1.71
CA GLY A 16 4.43 -11.67 1.63
C GLY A 16 5.55 -11.85 0.59
N SER A 17 6.06 -13.08 0.51
CA SER A 17 7.11 -13.49 -0.45
C SER A 17 6.60 -14.43 -1.54
N GLY A 18 5.29 -14.54 -1.79
CA GLY A 18 4.81 -15.56 -2.72
C GLY A 18 3.36 -15.46 -3.13
N ARG A 19 3.15 -15.85 -4.39
CA ARG A 19 1.89 -16.02 -5.14
C ARG A 19 0.92 -16.99 -4.44
N LYS A 20 0.33 -16.59 -3.32
CA LYS A 20 -0.53 -17.48 -2.52
C LYS A 20 -1.90 -16.86 -2.34
N ALA A 21 -2.88 -17.43 -3.04
CA ALA A 21 -4.30 -17.10 -3.02
C ALA A 21 -4.62 -15.60 -3.27
N CYS A 22 -5.86 -15.31 -3.66
CA CYS A 22 -6.34 -13.94 -3.58
C CYS A 22 -6.37 -13.54 -2.10
N PRO A 23 -5.73 -12.44 -1.67
CA PRO A 23 -5.90 -11.96 -0.30
C PRO A 23 -7.38 -11.66 -0.06
N ASP A 24 -7.84 -11.94 1.16
CA ASP A 24 -9.17 -11.55 1.60
C ASP A 24 -9.27 -10.03 1.77
N GLU A 25 -10.50 -9.53 1.93
CA GLU A 25 -10.78 -8.10 1.99
C GLU A 25 -10.18 -7.42 3.22
N GLU A 26 -10.14 -8.10 4.37
CA GLU A 26 -9.55 -7.57 5.62
C GLU A 26 -8.03 -7.38 5.46
N HIS A 27 -7.37 -8.33 4.82
CA HIS A 27 -5.94 -8.24 4.51
C HIS A 27 -5.64 -7.09 3.53
N ILE A 28 -6.48 -6.88 2.52
CA ILE A 28 -6.37 -5.72 1.60
C ILE A 28 -6.56 -4.40 2.35
N GLU A 29 -7.56 -4.31 3.22
CA GLU A 29 -7.81 -3.11 4.03
C GLU A 29 -6.62 -2.79 4.93
N THR A 30 -6.06 -3.80 5.58
CA THR A 30 -4.86 -3.67 6.43
C THR A 30 -3.66 -3.13 5.64
N ILE A 31 -3.42 -3.65 4.42
CA ILE A 31 -2.38 -3.11 3.52
C ILE A 31 -2.66 -1.63 3.22
N CYS A 32 -3.89 -1.30 2.84
CA CYS A 32 -4.25 0.06 2.46
C CYS A 32 -4.09 1.06 3.61
N GLN A 33 -4.55 0.71 4.81
CA GLN A 33 -4.42 1.54 6.01
C GLN A 33 -2.96 1.74 6.43
N PHE A 34 -2.16 0.67 6.38
CA PHE A 34 -0.74 0.73 6.71
C PHE A 34 0.01 1.72 5.80
N PHE A 35 -0.14 1.56 4.49
CA PHE A 35 0.53 2.46 3.54
C PHE A 35 -0.05 3.88 3.56
N SER A 36 -1.34 4.07 3.85
CA SER A 36 -1.91 5.42 4.00
C SER A 36 -1.30 6.18 5.18
N THR A 37 -0.95 5.48 6.27
CA THR A 37 -0.35 6.08 7.46
C THR A 37 1.13 6.40 7.30
N ILE A 38 1.93 5.42 6.83
CA ILE A 38 3.40 5.55 6.82
C ILE A 38 3.99 5.79 5.42
N GLY A 39 3.18 5.72 4.37
CA GLY A 39 3.66 5.70 2.99
C GLY A 39 4.42 6.97 2.59
N LYS A 40 4.00 8.14 3.10
CA LYS A 40 4.73 9.40 2.93
C LYS A 40 6.14 9.33 3.50
N GLN A 41 6.28 8.86 4.74
CA GLN A 41 7.57 8.70 5.40
C GLN A 41 8.49 7.72 4.65
N LEU A 42 7.91 6.68 4.04
CA LEU A 42 8.66 5.75 3.20
C LEU A 42 9.09 6.36 1.86
N ASP A 43 8.39 7.36 1.34
CA ASP A 43 8.72 8.04 0.08
C ASP A 43 9.62 9.27 0.24
N ASP A 44 9.71 9.86 1.43
CA ASP A 44 10.52 11.06 1.73
C ASP A 44 12.01 10.86 1.43
N ASN A 45 12.53 9.63 1.61
CA ASN A 45 13.92 9.30 1.34
C ASN A 45 14.08 8.59 -0.01
N PRO A 46 14.94 9.07 -0.94
CA PRO A 46 15.13 8.47 -2.26
C PRO A 46 15.48 6.98 -2.26
N ARG A 47 16.27 6.51 -1.28
CA ARG A 47 16.61 5.08 -1.16
C ARG A 47 15.39 4.25 -0.75
N SER A 48 14.63 4.75 0.22
CA SER A 48 13.41 4.12 0.72
C SER A 48 12.31 4.10 -0.36
N ARG A 49 12.16 5.20 -1.09
CA ARG A 49 11.23 5.32 -2.23
C ARG A 49 11.45 4.26 -3.29
N LYS A 50 12.70 3.89 -3.58
CA LYS A 50 13.02 2.81 -4.53
C LYS A 50 12.48 1.45 -4.05
N ILE A 51 12.56 1.17 -2.76
CA ILE A 51 11.98 -0.06 -2.16
C ILE A 51 10.45 0.03 -2.20
N ASN A 52 9.88 1.19 -1.85
CA ASN A 52 8.45 1.41 -1.87
C ASN A 52 7.84 1.30 -3.29
N ASN A 53 8.60 1.62 -4.34
CA ASN A 53 8.20 1.37 -5.72
C ASN A 53 7.95 -0.13 -5.96
N THR A 54 8.82 -1.01 -5.44
CA THR A 54 8.67 -2.46 -5.57
C THR A 54 7.40 -2.97 -4.88
N TYR A 55 7.04 -2.41 -3.72
CA TYR A 55 5.78 -2.73 -3.06
C TYR A 55 4.57 -2.31 -3.88
N PHE A 56 4.61 -1.11 -4.45
CA PHE A 56 3.50 -0.63 -5.27
C PHE A 56 3.34 -1.33 -6.61
N ILE A 57 4.39 -2.00 -7.12
CA ILE A 57 4.24 -2.91 -8.26
C ILE A 57 3.34 -4.08 -7.85
N GLN A 58 3.62 -4.74 -6.73
CA GLN A 58 2.79 -5.85 -6.23
C GLN A 58 1.35 -5.40 -5.91
N ILE A 59 1.20 -4.22 -5.30
CA ILE A 59 -0.13 -3.65 -5.00
C ILE A 59 -0.92 -3.38 -6.30
N LYS A 60 -0.27 -2.93 -7.38
CA LYS A 60 -0.94 -2.75 -8.68
C LYS A 60 -1.39 -4.07 -9.29
N GLU A 61 -0.62 -5.15 -9.11
CA GLU A 61 -1.00 -6.48 -9.57
C GLU A 61 -2.27 -7.00 -8.86
N LEU A 62 -2.52 -6.60 -7.61
CA LEU A 62 -3.75 -6.95 -6.89
C LEU A 62 -5.00 -6.41 -7.62
N VAL A 63 -4.97 -5.18 -8.13
CA VAL A 63 -6.10 -4.60 -8.87
C VAL A 63 -6.37 -5.35 -10.18
N ALA A 64 -5.32 -5.88 -10.81
CA ALA A 64 -5.42 -6.69 -12.02
C ALA A 64 -5.99 -8.10 -11.76
N ASN A 65 -6.05 -8.55 -10.51
CA ASN A 65 -6.60 -9.86 -10.17
C ASN A 65 -8.13 -9.89 -10.35
N PRO A 66 -8.68 -10.76 -11.21
CA PRO A 66 -10.12 -10.85 -11.41
C PRO A 66 -10.87 -11.27 -10.14
N GLN A 67 -10.23 -12.02 -9.23
CA GLN A 67 -10.85 -12.54 -8.00
C GLN A 67 -11.05 -11.50 -6.89
N LEU A 68 -10.45 -10.31 -7.01
CA LEU A 68 -10.66 -9.24 -6.03
C LEU A 68 -12.07 -8.66 -6.14
N THR A 69 -12.71 -8.44 -4.98
CA THR A 69 -14.01 -7.77 -4.89
C THR A 69 -13.93 -6.34 -5.46
N PRO A 70 -15.02 -5.78 -6.01
CA PRO A 70 -15.05 -4.39 -6.46
C PRO A 70 -14.65 -3.39 -5.37
N ARG A 71 -15.05 -3.65 -4.12
CA ARG A 71 -14.68 -2.85 -2.93
C ARG A 71 -13.17 -2.88 -2.66
N SER A 72 -12.56 -4.06 -2.66
CA SER A 72 -11.10 -4.21 -2.52
C SER A 72 -10.34 -3.51 -3.65
N LYS A 73 -10.81 -3.64 -4.91
CA LYS A 73 -10.21 -2.92 -6.06
C LYS A 73 -10.28 -1.41 -5.88
N PHE A 74 -11.41 -0.90 -5.38
CA PHE A 74 -11.57 0.51 -5.09
C PHE A 74 -10.60 0.99 -3.99
N MET A 75 -10.46 0.26 -2.88
CA MET A 75 -9.51 0.61 -1.81
C MET A 75 -8.07 0.70 -2.34
N VAL A 76 -7.63 -0.31 -3.08
CA VAL A 76 -6.27 -0.34 -3.64
C VAL A 76 -6.07 0.77 -4.68
N ARG A 77 -7.08 1.07 -5.51
CA ARG A 77 -7.02 2.18 -6.47
C ARG A 77 -6.88 3.52 -5.75
N ASN A 78 -7.59 3.72 -4.64
CA ASN A 78 -7.47 4.93 -3.82
C ASN A 78 -6.08 5.07 -3.22
N LEU A 79 -5.49 3.98 -2.73
CA LEU A 79 -4.11 4.01 -2.22
C LEU A 79 -3.10 4.39 -3.32
N ILE A 80 -3.24 3.83 -4.53
CA ILE A 80 -2.37 4.14 -5.66
C ILE A 80 -2.48 5.63 -6.01
N ASP A 81 -3.70 6.15 -6.04
CA ASP A 81 -3.96 7.56 -6.32
C ASP A 81 -3.40 8.47 -5.22
N LEU A 82 -3.60 8.12 -3.94
CA LEU A 82 -3.05 8.85 -2.80
C LEU A 82 -1.54 9.05 -2.96
N ARG A 83 -0.81 8.00 -3.36
CA ARG A 83 0.63 8.10 -3.63
C ARG A 83 0.93 8.97 -4.85
N SER A 84 0.16 8.84 -5.94
CA SER A 84 0.30 9.70 -7.12
C SER A 84 0.03 11.18 -6.81
N ASN A 85 -0.80 11.46 -5.82
CA ASN A 85 -1.07 12.79 -5.30
C ASN A 85 -0.10 13.22 -4.17
N ASN A 86 1.12 12.65 -4.14
CA ASN A 86 2.14 12.94 -3.13
C ASN A 86 1.67 12.77 -1.68
N TRP A 87 0.83 11.76 -1.42
CA TRP A 87 0.27 11.46 -0.10
C TRP A 87 -0.62 12.57 0.47
N VAL A 88 -1.20 13.40 -0.40
CA VAL A 88 -2.20 14.39 -0.01
C VAL A 88 -3.59 13.76 -0.13
N PRO A 89 -4.32 13.56 0.97
CA PRO A 89 -5.67 13.01 0.93
C PRO A 89 -6.61 13.98 0.19
N ARG A 90 -7.50 13.44 -0.67
CA ARG A 90 -8.41 14.25 -1.49
C ARG A 90 -9.53 14.93 -0.71
N CYS A 91 -9.89 14.39 0.44
CA CYS A 91 -10.71 15.05 1.45
C CYS A 91 -10.12 14.69 2.81
N ALA A 92 -9.85 15.69 3.64
CA ALA A 92 -9.75 15.46 5.06
C ALA A 92 -11.12 14.97 5.52
N GLU A 93 -11.24 13.69 5.89
CA GLU A 93 -12.27 13.33 6.86
C GLU A 93 -11.90 14.08 8.14
N VAL A 94 -12.60 15.20 8.36
CA VAL A 94 -12.74 15.80 9.68
C VAL A 94 -13.39 14.73 10.53
N ASN A 95 -12.63 14.14 11.44
CA ASN A 95 -13.16 13.43 12.59
C ASN A 95 -12.24 13.67 13.79
#